data_AF-A0A496TQ58-F1
#
_entry.id   AF-A0A496TQ58-F1
#
_cell.length_a   1.000
_cell.length_b   1.000
_cell.length_c   1.000
_cell.angle_alpha   90.00
_cell.angle_beta   90.00
_cell.angle_gamma   90.00
#
_symmetry.space_group_name_H-M   'P 1'
#
loop_
_entity.id
_entity.type
_entity.pdbx_description
1 polymer ?
#
loop_
_entity_poly.entity_id
_entity_poly.type
_entity_poly.pdbx_seq_one_letter_code
_entity_poly.pdbx_strand_id
1 'polypeptide(L)'
;HAGLLSLTAFKNSTVDEMITHCKEVAKIIPIFGFYLQPSVGGRILDFNFWRKFLEIENVIAIKIAPFNRYQTLDVVRAVAESGRNDIALYTGNDDNIVNDLLTDFVFAGGKVRIVGGLLGHWAFWTKKAVELLEEIHSITERNAPIPAEMLRLAVQITDANAAIFDAANGFAGCIPGIHEVLRRQGLMKGRWCLDSSQELSAGQNEEIDRIYRDYPEMNDDSFVRENLDRWLRD
;
A
#
# COMPACT_ATOMS: atom_id res chain seq x y z
N HIS A 1 -13.00 4.86 -15.38
CA HIS A 1 -11.55 5.00 -15.15
C HIS A 1 -11.31 6.12 -14.13
N ALA A 2 -10.22 6.06 -13.36
CA ALA A 2 -9.84 7.08 -12.38
C ALA A 2 -8.32 7.32 -12.44
N GLY A 3 -7.86 8.51 -12.07
CA GLY A 3 -6.45 8.89 -12.06
C GLY A 3 -5.88 8.95 -10.64
N LEU A 4 -4.78 8.21 -10.38
CA LEU A 4 -4.00 8.35 -9.15
C LEU A 4 -3.14 9.60 -9.21
N LEU A 5 -3.57 10.67 -8.55
CA LEU A 5 -2.98 12.00 -8.68
C LEU A 5 -1.89 12.22 -7.65
N SER A 6 -0.64 12.25 -8.11
CA SER A 6 0.51 12.69 -7.32
C SER A 6 0.71 14.20 -7.38
N LEU A 7 1.07 14.80 -6.24
CA LEU A 7 1.43 16.22 -6.12
C LEU A 7 2.95 16.43 -5.98
N THR A 8 3.76 15.43 -6.36
CA THR A 8 5.23 15.50 -6.32
C THR A 8 5.79 16.72 -7.06
N ALA A 9 5.20 17.12 -8.18
CA ALA A 9 5.66 18.28 -8.94
C ALA A 9 5.41 19.64 -8.22
N PHE A 10 4.54 19.65 -7.22
CA PHE A 10 4.10 20.85 -6.53
C PHE A 10 4.88 21.13 -5.25
N LYS A 11 6.13 20.65 -5.06
CA LYS A 11 6.85 20.67 -3.75
C LYS A 11 6.78 22.00 -2.97
N ASN A 12 6.87 23.13 -3.66
CA ASN A 12 6.89 24.47 -3.05
C ASN A 12 5.56 25.22 -3.15
N SER A 13 4.52 24.60 -3.69
CA SER A 13 3.22 25.21 -3.85
C SER A 13 2.45 25.26 -2.54
N THR A 14 1.65 26.30 -2.40
CA THR A 14 0.65 26.48 -1.36
C THR A 14 -0.46 25.43 -1.46
N VAL A 15 -1.24 25.27 -0.38
CA VAL A 15 -2.41 24.39 -0.39
C VAL A 15 -3.40 24.82 -1.48
N ASP A 16 -3.66 26.12 -1.64
CA ASP A 16 -4.66 26.61 -2.60
C ASP A 16 -4.26 26.38 -4.06
N GLU A 17 -2.96 26.50 -4.39
CA GLU A 17 -2.45 26.14 -5.72
C GLU A 17 -2.62 24.65 -6.01
N MET A 18 -2.29 23.79 -5.05
CA MET A 18 -2.48 22.33 -5.20
C MET A 18 -3.96 21.97 -5.36
N ILE A 19 -4.86 22.57 -4.59
CA ILE A 19 -6.30 22.32 -4.70
C ILE A 19 -6.85 22.83 -6.04
N THR A 20 -6.37 23.97 -6.52
CA THR A 20 -6.74 24.49 -7.85
C THR A 20 -6.34 23.48 -8.93
N HIS A 21 -5.12 22.96 -8.87
CA HIS A 21 -4.67 21.91 -9.78
C HIS A 21 -5.55 20.65 -9.71
N CYS A 22 -5.82 20.14 -8.50
CA CYS A 22 -6.71 19.00 -8.31
C CYS A 22 -8.09 19.24 -8.93
N LYS A 23 -8.68 20.44 -8.76
CA LYS A 23 -9.97 20.80 -9.35
C LYS A 23 -9.94 20.77 -10.88
N GLU A 24 -8.87 21.26 -11.51
CA GLU A 24 -8.73 21.20 -12.98
C GLU A 24 -8.64 19.76 -13.49
N VAL A 25 -7.87 18.89 -12.81
CA VAL A 25 -7.79 17.46 -13.17
C VAL A 25 -9.15 16.77 -12.98
N ALA A 26 -9.88 17.13 -11.91
CA ALA A 26 -11.16 16.53 -11.57
C ALA A 26 -12.27 16.80 -12.60
N LYS A 27 -12.12 17.85 -13.42
CA LYS A 27 -13.02 18.13 -14.56
C LYS A 27 -12.86 17.12 -15.70
N ILE A 28 -11.73 16.40 -15.75
CA ILE A 28 -11.36 15.52 -16.87
C ILE A 28 -11.51 14.04 -16.46
N ILE A 29 -11.09 13.69 -15.25
CA ILE A 29 -11.11 12.30 -14.75
C ILE A 29 -11.38 12.26 -13.24
N PRO A 30 -12.14 11.26 -12.73
CA PRO A 30 -12.25 11.02 -11.29
C PRO A 30 -10.88 10.84 -10.63
N ILE A 31 -10.71 11.44 -9.45
CA ILE A 31 -9.42 11.47 -8.75
C ILE A 31 -9.37 10.44 -7.63
N PHE A 32 -8.27 9.69 -7.66
CA PHE A 32 -7.74 8.94 -6.53
C PHE A 32 -6.59 9.77 -5.94
N GLY A 33 -6.79 10.41 -4.78
CA GLY A 33 -5.75 11.21 -4.13
C GLY A 33 -4.57 10.34 -3.70
N PHE A 34 -3.33 10.84 -3.82
CA PHE A 34 -2.15 10.06 -3.45
C PHE A 34 -1.30 10.81 -2.42
N TYR A 35 -1.31 10.31 -1.18
CA TYR A 35 -0.39 10.77 -0.15
C TYR A 35 0.90 9.95 -0.20
N LEU A 36 1.84 10.38 -1.02
CA LEU A 36 3.18 9.79 -1.07
C LEU A 36 4.11 10.48 -0.07
N GLN A 37 4.86 9.71 0.73
CA GLN A 37 5.85 10.24 1.66
C GLN A 37 7.03 10.97 0.97
N PRO A 38 7.69 11.93 1.64
CA PRO A 38 8.79 12.69 1.04
C PRO A 38 10.03 11.87 0.63
N SER A 39 10.36 10.80 1.36
CA SER A 39 11.58 9.99 1.14
C SER A 39 11.63 9.33 -0.25
N VAL A 40 10.47 9.10 -0.86
CA VAL A 40 10.35 8.53 -2.22
C VAL A 40 9.76 9.54 -3.22
N GLY A 41 9.97 10.83 -2.96
CA GLY A 41 9.64 11.91 -3.88
C GLY A 41 8.26 12.54 -3.69
N GLY A 42 7.49 12.12 -2.69
CA GLY A 42 6.24 12.77 -2.32
C GLY A 42 6.44 14.08 -1.53
N ARG A 43 5.41 14.52 -0.81
CA ARG A 43 5.45 15.70 0.05
C ARG A 43 4.49 15.54 1.23
N ILE A 44 4.71 16.31 2.28
CA ILE A 44 3.74 16.41 3.38
C ILE A 44 2.50 17.14 2.86
N LEU A 45 1.35 16.54 3.10
CA LEU A 45 0.01 17.03 2.79
C LEU A 45 -0.74 17.07 4.11
N ASP A 46 -0.83 18.26 4.71
CA ASP A 46 -1.38 18.43 6.05
C ASP A 46 -2.92 18.25 6.09
N PHE A 47 -3.46 18.25 7.30
CA PHE A 47 -4.90 18.15 7.53
C PHE A 47 -5.73 19.19 6.75
N ASN A 48 -5.24 20.43 6.62
CA ASN A 48 -5.94 21.49 5.89
C ASN A 48 -6.02 21.20 4.39
N PHE A 49 -4.97 20.63 3.80
CA PHE A 49 -5.02 20.13 2.43
C PHE A 49 -6.11 19.08 2.27
N TRP A 50 -6.16 18.05 3.13
CA TRP A 50 -7.14 16.97 2.99
C TRP A 50 -8.58 17.45 3.16
N ARG A 51 -8.83 18.39 4.08
CA ARG A 51 -10.15 19.02 4.22
C ARG A 51 -10.60 19.69 2.92
N LYS A 52 -9.75 20.53 2.32
CA LYS A 52 -10.05 21.21 1.05
C LYS A 52 -10.13 20.25 -0.14
N PHE A 53 -9.32 19.19 -0.13
CA PHE A 53 -9.31 18.18 -1.18
C PHE A 53 -10.64 17.42 -1.25
N LEU A 54 -11.26 17.16 -0.09
CA LEU A 54 -12.53 16.45 0.00
C LEU A 54 -13.75 17.28 -0.43
N GLU A 55 -13.61 18.61 -0.55
CA GLU A 55 -14.62 19.49 -1.15
C GLU A 55 -14.73 19.30 -2.68
N ILE A 56 -13.77 18.60 -3.30
CA ILE A 56 -13.80 18.29 -4.73
C ILE A 56 -14.73 17.09 -4.95
N GLU A 57 -15.87 17.34 -5.60
CA GLU A 57 -16.93 16.34 -5.83
C GLU A 57 -16.39 15.05 -6.48
N ASN A 58 -15.60 15.19 -7.55
CA ASN A 58 -15.09 14.05 -8.33
C ASN A 58 -13.82 13.39 -7.74
N VAL A 59 -13.58 13.56 -6.44
CA VAL A 59 -12.66 12.69 -5.67
C VAL A 59 -13.43 11.45 -5.24
N ILE A 60 -12.87 10.27 -5.48
CA ILE A 60 -13.54 8.99 -5.21
C ILE A 60 -12.75 8.08 -4.26
N ALA A 61 -11.45 8.32 -4.10
CA ALA A 61 -10.59 7.49 -3.27
C ALA A 61 -9.32 8.23 -2.83
N ILE A 62 -8.65 7.73 -1.79
CA ILE A 62 -7.34 8.24 -1.34
C ILE A 62 -6.41 7.05 -1.00
N LYS A 63 -5.19 7.09 -1.55
CA LYS A 63 -4.10 6.16 -1.27
C LYS A 63 -3.21 6.81 -0.21
N ILE A 64 -3.14 6.18 0.95
CA ILE A 64 -2.47 6.72 2.13
C ILE A 64 -1.11 6.02 2.28
N ALA A 65 -0.05 6.60 1.73
CA ALA A 65 1.32 6.11 1.83
C ALA A 65 2.31 7.12 2.49
N PRO A 66 1.97 7.78 3.61
CA PRO A 66 2.88 8.69 4.29
C PRO A 66 3.92 7.95 5.16
N PHE A 67 3.74 6.65 5.42
CA PHE A 67 4.55 5.85 6.38
C PHE A 67 4.69 6.55 7.74
N ASN A 68 3.67 7.31 8.12
CA ASN A 68 3.60 8.07 9.35
C ASN A 68 2.17 8.00 9.88
N ARG A 69 2.00 7.50 11.12
CA ARG A 69 0.68 7.26 11.70
C ARG A 69 -0.07 8.56 11.99
N TYR A 70 0.61 9.61 12.42
CA TYR A 70 -0.02 10.92 12.65
C TYR A 70 -0.56 11.50 11.33
N GLN A 71 0.22 11.41 10.25
CA GLN A 71 -0.22 11.86 8.92
C GLN A 71 -1.34 10.98 8.34
N THR A 72 -1.34 9.68 8.66
CA THR A 72 -2.47 8.79 8.32
C THR A 72 -3.74 9.24 9.02
N LEU A 73 -3.66 9.59 10.31
CA LEU A 73 -4.80 10.10 11.08
C LEU A 73 -5.32 11.42 10.52
N ASP A 74 -4.47 12.30 9.99
CA ASP A 74 -4.92 13.54 9.34
C ASP A 74 -5.85 13.26 8.15
N VAL A 75 -5.49 12.29 7.28
CA VAL A 75 -6.34 11.90 6.15
C VAL A 75 -7.66 11.32 6.64
N VAL A 76 -7.60 10.31 7.51
CA VAL A 76 -8.80 9.58 7.92
C VAL A 76 -9.75 10.47 8.72
N ARG A 77 -9.20 11.36 9.56
CA ARG A 77 -9.98 12.38 10.27
C ARG A 77 -10.63 13.36 9.30
N ALA A 78 -9.90 13.85 8.29
CA ALA A 78 -10.47 14.77 7.30
C ALA A 78 -11.64 14.12 6.54
N VAL A 79 -11.53 12.83 6.17
CA VAL A 79 -12.63 12.08 5.55
C VAL A 79 -13.81 11.98 6.50
N ALA A 80 -13.59 11.56 7.74
CA ALA A 80 -14.67 11.44 8.73
C ALA A 80 -15.40 12.79 8.94
N GLU A 81 -14.65 13.88 9.10
CA GLU A 81 -15.20 15.22 9.33
C GLU A 81 -15.84 15.85 8.08
N SER A 82 -15.53 15.35 6.87
CA SER A 82 -16.14 15.86 5.64
C SER A 82 -17.61 15.46 5.48
N GLY A 83 -18.06 14.43 6.21
CA GLY A 83 -19.39 13.84 6.06
C GLY A 83 -19.54 12.98 4.78
N ARG A 84 -18.49 12.86 3.96
CA ARG A 84 -18.50 11.99 2.78
C ARG A 84 -18.35 10.53 3.18
N ASN A 85 -19.26 9.69 2.67
CA ASN A 85 -19.27 8.25 2.85
C ASN A 85 -18.96 7.49 1.54
N ASP A 86 -18.67 8.22 0.48
CA ASP A 86 -18.41 7.73 -0.88
C ASP A 86 -16.92 7.73 -1.25
N ILE A 87 -16.04 8.04 -0.30
CA ILE A 87 -14.58 8.02 -0.48
C ILE A 87 -14.02 6.68 -0.03
N ALA A 88 -13.43 5.93 -0.97
CA ALA A 88 -12.73 4.69 -0.65
C ALA A 88 -11.28 4.97 -0.18
N LEU A 89 -10.93 4.50 1.02
CA LEU A 89 -9.58 4.64 1.55
C LEU A 89 -8.76 3.38 1.31
N TYR A 90 -7.55 3.57 0.78
CA TYR A 90 -6.61 2.49 0.49
C TYR A 90 -5.30 2.74 1.23
N THR A 91 -4.81 1.77 1.98
CA THR A 91 -3.47 1.86 2.57
C THR A 91 -2.43 1.68 1.47
N GLY A 92 -1.41 2.52 1.50
CA GLY A 92 -0.17 2.32 0.76
C GLY A 92 1.02 2.17 1.70
N ASN A 93 0.75 1.78 2.96
CA ASN A 93 1.76 1.56 3.98
C ASN A 93 1.99 0.06 4.17
N ASP A 94 3.03 -0.45 3.51
CA ASP A 94 3.41 -1.85 3.57
C ASP A 94 3.80 -2.32 4.98
N ASP A 95 4.15 -1.40 5.89
CA ASP A 95 4.55 -1.73 7.26
C ASP A 95 3.36 -2.00 8.19
N ASN A 96 2.14 -1.65 7.77
CA ASN A 96 0.97 -1.63 8.66
C ASN A 96 -0.33 -2.16 8.02
N ILE A 97 -0.21 -3.01 6.99
CA ILE A 97 -1.32 -3.49 6.15
C ILE A 97 -2.48 -4.03 6.99
N VAL A 98 -2.21 -5.03 7.84
CA VAL A 98 -3.23 -5.74 8.63
C VAL A 98 -3.94 -4.79 9.59
N ASN A 99 -3.18 -3.98 10.33
CA ASN A 99 -3.73 -3.02 11.28
C ASN A 99 -4.58 -1.96 10.58
N ASP A 100 -4.11 -1.42 9.45
CA ASP A 100 -4.87 -0.42 8.69
C ASP A 100 -6.22 -0.96 8.22
N LEU A 101 -6.26 -2.20 7.75
CA LEU A 101 -7.48 -2.83 7.24
C LEU A 101 -8.44 -3.29 8.36
N LEU A 102 -7.93 -3.73 9.51
CA LEU A 102 -8.77 -4.13 10.66
C LEU A 102 -9.32 -2.93 11.45
N THR A 103 -8.66 -1.77 11.41
CA THR A 103 -9.02 -0.64 12.27
C THR A 103 -10.30 0.05 11.82
N ASP A 104 -11.24 0.18 12.75
CA ASP A 104 -12.34 1.14 12.67
C ASP A 104 -11.87 2.50 13.21
N PHE A 105 -11.73 3.48 12.34
CA PHE A 105 -11.37 4.84 12.75
C PHE A 105 -12.63 5.60 13.11
N VAL A 106 -12.80 5.97 14.38
CA VAL A 106 -13.96 6.70 14.88
C VAL A 106 -13.56 8.12 15.27
N PHE A 107 -14.12 9.10 14.58
CA PHE A 107 -13.93 10.53 14.85
C PHE A 107 -15.28 11.24 14.96
N ALA A 108 -15.28 12.54 15.28
CA ALA A 108 -16.49 13.34 15.51
C ALA A 108 -17.46 13.40 14.31
N GLY A 109 -17.01 13.10 13.08
CA GLY A 109 -17.85 13.04 11.89
C GLY A 109 -18.32 11.63 11.47
N GLY A 110 -17.87 10.58 12.17
CA GLY A 110 -18.33 9.22 11.92
C GLY A 110 -17.22 8.17 11.96
N LYS A 111 -17.62 6.95 11.62
CA LYS A 111 -16.74 5.80 11.46
C LYS A 111 -16.26 5.72 10.00
N VAL A 112 -14.95 5.63 9.83
CA VAL A 112 -14.29 5.48 8.53
C VAL A 112 -13.38 4.25 8.59
N ARG A 113 -13.26 3.56 7.46
CA ARG A 113 -12.37 2.41 7.31
C ARG A 113 -11.49 2.54 6.10
N ILE A 114 -10.30 1.96 6.21
CA ILE A 114 -9.46 1.64 5.06
C ILE A 114 -9.94 0.29 4.54
N VAL A 115 -10.38 0.23 3.28
CA VAL A 115 -11.10 -0.92 2.71
C VAL A 115 -10.23 -1.77 1.79
N GLY A 116 -9.06 -1.29 1.41
CA GLY A 116 -8.14 -2.01 0.52
C GLY A 116 -6.74 -1.44 0.56
N GLY A 117 -5.91 -1.87 -0.39
CA GLY A 117 -4.50 -1.49 -0.45
C GLY A 117 -4.01 -1.29 -1.89
N LEU A 118 -2.99 -0.44 -2.02
CA LEU A 118 -2.19 -0.30 -3.23
C LEU A 118 -0.72 -0.37 -2.80
N LEU A 119 -0.21 -1.60 -2.71
CA LEU A 119 0.92 -1.98 -1.86
C LEU A 119 2.02 -2.68 -2.66
N GLY A 120 3.27 -2.51 -2.24
CA GLY A 120 4.38 -3.29 -2.78
C GLY A 120 4.28 -4.77 -2.39
N HIS A 121 3.81 -5.06 -1.18
CA HIS A 121 3.67 -6.42 -0.64
C HIS A 121 2.73 -7.27 -1.50
N TRP A 122 1.75 -6.64 -2.15
CA TRP A 122 0.78 -7.33 -2.99
C TRP A 122 1.30 -7.64 -4.41
N ALA A 123 2.49 -7.15 -4.75
CA ALA A 123 3.16 -7.46 -6.01
C ALA A 123 3.77 -8.88 -6.05
N PHE A 124 3.89 -9.53 -4.89
CA PHE A 124 4.32 -10.92 -4.73
C PHE A 124 3.40 -11.61 -3.73
N TRP A 125 3.37 -12.94 -3.75
CA TRP A 125 2.46 -13.74 -2.89
C TRP A 125 0.98 -13.31 -2.99
N THR A 126 0.56 -12.91 -4.19
CA THR A 126 -0.72 -12.26 -4.44
C THR A 126 -1.91 -13.10 -3.98
N LYS A 127 -1.89 -14.43 -4.12
CA LYS A 127 -2.98 -15.27 -3.60
C LYS A 127 -3.12 -15.15 -2.09
N LYS A 128 -2.00 -15.13 -1.36
CA LYS A 128 -1.99 -14.98 0.10
C LYS A 128 -2.46 -13.59 0.54
N ALA A 129 -2.07 -12.56 -0.21
CA ALA A 129 -2.59 -11.21 0.00
C ALA A 129 -4.12 -11.12 -0.18
N VAL A 130 -4.68 -11.81 -1.19
CA VAL A 130 -6.12 -11.88 -1.43
C VAL A 130 -6.84 -12.62 -0.29
N GLU A 131 -6.34 -13.80 0.10
CA GLU A 131 -6.91 -14.58 1.20
C GLU A 131 -6.94 -13.78 2.51
N LEU A 132 -5.87 -13.05 2.81
CA LEU A 132 -5.80 -12.17 3.97
C LEU A 132 -6.82 -11.02 3.89
N LEU A 133 -6.97 -10.38 2.73
CA LEU A 133 -7.93 -9.30 2.55
C LEU A 133 -9.37 -9.81 2.75
N GLU A 134 -9.71 -10.96 2.19
CA GLU A 134 -11.02 -11.62 2.34
C GLU A 134 -11.29 -11.97 3.82
N GLU A 135 -10.30 -12.50 4.54
CA GLU A 135 -10.44 -12.81 5.95
C GLU A 135 -10.69 -11.54 6.79
N ILE A 136 -9.92 -10.47 6.54
CA ILE A 136 -10.10 -9.18 7.23
C ILE A 136 -11.48 -8.59 6.92
N HIS A 137 -11.94 -8.63 5.67
CA HIS A 137 -13.29 -8.19 5.31
C HIS A 137 -14.35 -9.00 6.05
N SER A 138 -14.23 -10.33 6.08
CA SER A 138 -15.15 -11.20 6.83
C SER A 138 -15.20 -10.88 8.33
N ILE A 139 -14.03 -10.66 8.98
CA ILE A 139 -13.96 -10.27 10.40
C ILE A 139 -14.72 -8.96 10.62
N THR A 140 -14.45 -7.97 9.78
CA THR A 140 -14.91 -6.60 9.99
C THR A 140 -16.38 -6.39 9.59
N GLU A 141 -16.86 -7.03 8.54
CA GLU A 141 -18.27 -7.04 8.14
C GLU A 141 -19.17 -7.73 9.17
N ARG A 142 -18.67 -8.81 9.79
CA ARG A 142 -19.39 -9.54 10.85
C ARG A 142 -19.23 -8.92 12.23
N ASN A 143 -18.42 -7.86 12.37
CA ASN A 143 -18.02 -7.28 13.65
C ASN A 143 -17.52 -8.36 14.64
N ALA A 144 -16.74 -9.30 14.13
CA ALA A 144 -16.21 -10.44 14.89
C ALA A 144 -15.00 -10.02 15.73
N PRO A 145 -14.71 -10.72 16.86
CA PRO A 145 -13.47 -10.54 17.59
C PRO A 145 -12.25 -10.75 16.69
N ILE A 146 -11.25 -9.89 16.83
CA ILE A 146 -9.99 -10.01 16.07
C ILE A 146 -9.16 -11.16 16.67
N PRO A 147 -8.81 -12.20 15.90
CA PRO A 147 -7.94 -13.27 16.37
C PRO A 147 -6.53 -12.74 16.70
N ALA A 148 -5.88 -13.30 17.72
CA ALA A 148 -4.50 -12.92 18.07
C ALA A 148 -3.51 -13.24 16.93
N GLU A 149 -3.84 -14.22 16.09
CA GLU A 149 -3.15 -14.60 14.87
C GLU A 149 -3.00 -13.41 13.91
N MET A 150 -3.99 -12.51 13.83
CA MET A 150 -3.91 -11.33 12.97
C MET A 150 -2.82 -10.36 13.41
N LEU A 151 -2.66 -10.18 14.73
CA LEU A 151 -1.60 -9.35 15.28
C LEU A 151 -0.22 -9.97 15.05
N ARG A 152 -0.12 -11.30 15.16
CA ARG A 152 1.11 -12.04 14.84
C ARG A 152 1.46 -11.90 13.36
N LEU A 153 0.49 -12.11 12.48
CA LEU A 153 0.65 -12.01 11.04
C LEU A 153 1.06 -10.60 10.62
N ALA A 154 0.51 -9.56 11.25
CA ALA A 154 0.93 -8.18 11.01
C ALA A 154 2.44 -8.00 11.19
N VAL A 155 3.00 -8.53 12.29
CA VAL A 155 4.43 -8.45 12.58
C VAL A 155 5.25 -9.28 11.58
N GLN A 156 4.79 -10.49 11.25
CA GLN A 156 5.49 -11.36 10.29
C GLN A 156 5.52 -10.75 8.89
N ILE A 157 4.44 -10.07 8.46
CA ILE A 157 4.39 -9.33 7.19
C ILE A 157 5.41 -8.19 7.20
N THR A 158 5.50 -7.42 8.28
CA THR A 158 6.51 -6.37 8.41
C THR A 158 7.93 -6.93 8.35
N ASP A 159 8.20 -8.07 9.01
CA ASP A 159 9.51 -8.74 8.94
C ASP A 159 9.83 -9.25 7.52
N ALA A 160 8.85 -9.86 6.84
CA ALA A 160 9.00 -10.26 5.43
C ALA A 160 9.28 -9.06 4.52
N ASN A 161 8.57 -7.95 4.71
CA ASN A 161 8.79 -6.71 3.98
C ASN A 161 10.16 -6.11 4.29
N ALA A 162 10.67 -6.22 5.51
CA ALA A 162 12.01 -5.74 5.85
C ALA A 162 13.10 -6.47 5.06
N ALA A 163 12.98 -7.78 4.86
CA ALA A 163 13.90 -8.56 4.05
C ALA A 163 13.74 -8.29 2.54
N ILE A 164 12.49 -8.32 2.04
CA ILE A 164 12.20 -8.21 0.61
C ILE A 164 12.43 -6.79 0.12
N PHE A 165 12.01 -5.78 0.88
CA PHE A 165 12.22 -4.37 0.52
C PHE A 165 13.58 -3.83 0.94
N ASP A 166 14.43 -4.64 1.57
CA ASP A 166 15.79 -4.26 1.92
C ASP A 166 15.89 -3.10 2.94
N ALA A 167 15.06 -3.16 3.99
CA ALA A 167 15.00 -2.11 5.01
C ALA A 167 16.37 -1.88 5.69
N ALA A 168 17.15 -2.94 5.89
CA ALA A 168 18.49 -2.86 6.50
C ALA A 168 19.49 -2.02 5.70
N ASN A 169 19.29 -1.90 4.38
CA ASN A 169 20.14 -1.10 3.48
C ASN A 169 19.39 0.12 2.93
N GLY A 170 18.37 0.62 3.65
CA GLY A 170 17.65 1.82 3.26
C GLY A 170 16.85 1.68 1.97
N PHE A 171 16.32 0.48 1.71
CA PHE A 171 15.47 0.15 0.56
C PHE A 171 16.19 0.14 -0.81
N ALA A 172 17.53 0.07 -0.83
CA ALA A 172 18.31 0.03 -2.06
C ALA A 172 17.92 -1.16 -2.97
N GLY A 173 17.70 -2.32 -2.36
CA GLY A 173 17.32 -3.56 -3.03
C GLY A 173 15.81 -3.81 -3.10
N CYS A 174 14.95 -2.80 -2.93
CA CYS A 174 13.51 -3.00 -2.83
C CYS A 174 12.87 -3.64 -4.07
N ILE A 175 13.08 -3.05 -5.24
CA ILE A 175 12.58 -3.58 -6.50
C ILE A 175 13.23 -4.93 -6.87
N PRO A 176 14.58 -5.08 -6.84
CA PRO A 176 15.19 -6.37 -7.16
C PRO A 176 14.82 -7.47 -6.14
N GLY A 177 14.47 -7.12 -4.90
CA GLY A 177 13.93 -8.04 -3.89
C GLY A 177 12.55 -8.59 -4.27
N ILE A 178 11.63 -7.73 -4.71
CA ILE A 178 10.34 -8.15 -5.29
C ILE A 178 10.60 -9.06 -6.49
N HIS A 179 11.47 -8.64 -7.41
CA HIS A 179 11.80 -9.44 -8.58
C HIS A 179 12.46 -10.78 -8.21
N GLU A 180 13.19 -10.87 -7.10
CA GLU A 180 13.76 -12.14 -6.63
C GLU A 180 12.66 -13.14 -6.30
N VAL A 181 11.62 -12.71 -5.59
CA VAL A 181 10.46 -13.55 -5.29
C VAL A 181 9.77 -13.98 -6.58
N LEU A 182 9.49 -13.05 -7.49
CA LEU A 182 8.87 -13.36 -8.79
C LEU A 182 9.73 -14.28 -9.66
N ARG A 183 11.06 -14.16 -9.57
CA ARG A 183 12.01 -15.04 -10.25
C ARG A 183 12.01 -16.45 -9.64
N ARG A 184 12.00 -16.57 -8.32
CA ARG A 184 11.87 -17.88 -7.62
C ARG A 184 10.56 -18.57 -7.97
N GLN A 185 9.49 -17.80 -8.17
CA GLN A 185 8.19 -18.27 -8.61
C GLN A 185 8.13 -18.64 -10.10
N GLY A 186 9.14 -18.26 -10.91
CA GLY A 186 9.16 -18.50 -12.35
C GLY A 186 8.36 -17.52 -13.20
N LEU A 187 7.78 -16.47 -12.60
CA LEU A 187 7.06 -15.41 -13.31
C LEU A 187 8.01 -14.42 -14.02
N MET A 188 9.24 -14.29 -13.52
CA MET A 188 10.30 -13.51 -14.15
C MET A 188 11.55 -14.37 -14.43
N LYS A 189 12.25 -14.06 -15.53
CA LYS A 189 13.49 -14.77 -15.90
C LYS A 189 14.72 -14.28 -15.12
N GLY A 190 14.64 -13.13 -14.49
CA GLY A 190 15.74 -12.48 -13.77
C GLY A 190 15.23 -11.31 -12.94
N ARG A 191 16.14 -10.66 -12.21
CA ARG A 191 15.81 -9.56 -11.29
C ARG A 191 15.96 -8.17 -11.89
N TRP A 192 16.09 -8.06 -13.21
CA TRP A 192 16.50 -6.85 -13.88
C TRP A 192 15.53 -5.69 -13.63
N CYS A 193 16.09 -4.53 -13.34
CA CYS A 193 15.38 -3.27 -13.18
C CYS A 193 15.64 -2.36 -14.39
N LEU A 194 14.77 -1.36 -14.59
CA LEU A 194 14.99 -0.33 -15.62
C LEU A 194 16.26 0.48 -15.35
N ASP A 195 16.50 0.78 -14.07
CA ASP A 195 17.79 1.26 -13.60
C ASP A 195 18.68 0.05 -13.33
N SER A 196 19.66 -0.18 -14.21
CA SER A 196 20.56 -1.33 -14.14
C SER A 196 21.51 -1.30 -12.95
N SER A 197 21.57 -0.20 -12.19
CA SER A 197 22.35 -0.14 -10.95
C SER A 197 21.64 -0.76 -9.75
N GLN A 198 20.32 -0.98 -9.85
CA GLN A 198 19.55 -1.61 -8.78
C GLN A 198 19.73 -3.11 -8.79
N GLU A 199 20.35 -3.63 -7.73
CA GLU A 199 20.61 -5.04 -7.48
C GLU A 199 20.23 -5.39 -6.04
N LEU A 200 20.22 -6.69 -5.71
CA LEU A 200 20.09 -7.09 -4.31
C LEU A 200 21.31 -6.59 -3.52
N SER A 201 21.06 -6.04 -2.35
CA SER A 201 22.12 -5.66 -1.43
C SER A 201 22.82 -6.89 -0.85
N ALA A 202 24.05 -6.69 -0.35
CA ALA A 202 24.78 -7.76 0.34
C ALA A 202 23.97 -8.27 1.54
N GLY A 203 23.77 -9.58 1.63
CA GLY A 203 22.99 -10.22 2.71
C GLY A 203 21.47 -10.27 2.46
N GLN A 204 20.95 -9.55 1.46
CA GLN A 204 19.50 -9.49 1.24
C GLN A 204 18.93 -10.83 0.77
N ASN A 205 19.65 -11.56 -0.09
CA ASN A 205 19.17 -12.85 -0.57
C ASN A 205 19.09 -13.88 0.58
N GLU A 206 20.04 -13.84 1.50
CA GLU A 206 20.07 -14.67 2.71
C GLU A 206 18.91 -14.32 3.67
N GLU A 207 18.58 -13.03 3.80
CA GLU A 207 17.40 -12.60 4.56
C GLU A 207 16.09 -13.03 3.89
N ILE A 208 16.01 -13.00 2.57
CA ILE A 208 14.86 -13.58 1.85
C ILE A 208 14.79 -15.09 2.13
N ASP A 209 15.90 -15.82 2.07
CA ASP A 209 15.95 -17.25 2.41
C ASP A 209 15.51 -17.53 3.85
N ARG A 210 15.86 -16.64 4.80
CA ARG A 210 15.36 -16.70 6.18
C ARG A 210 13.84 -16.60 6.22
N ILE A 211 13.23 -15.64 5.54
CA ILE A 211 11.77 -15.47 5.53
C ILE A 211 11.05 -16.71 4.99
N TYR A 212 11.58 -17.32 3.92
CA TYR A 212 11.00 -18.57 3.37
C TYR A 212 11.06 -19.74 4.36
N ARG A 213 12.09 -19.80 5.20
CA ARG A 213 12.25 -20.85 6.21
C ARG A 213 11.43 -20.58 7.47
N ASP A 214 11.39 -19.33 7.92
CA ASP A 214 10.77 -18.94 9.18
C ASP A 214 9.24 -18.81 9.02
N TYR A 215 8.73 -18.43 7.84
CA TYR A 215 7.30 -18.26 7.53
C TYR A 215 6.88 -19.01 6.23
N PRO A 216 7.04 -20.35 6.17
CA PRO A 216 6.84 -21.13 4.95
C PRO A 216 5.40 -21.07 4.40
N GLU A 217 4.41 -20.74 5.23
CA GLU A 217 2.99 -20.61 4.88
C GLU A 217 2.60 -19.27 4.26
N MET A 218 3.48 -18.27 4.30
CA MET A 218 3.20 -16.89 3.86
C MET A 218 3.30 -16.73 2.33
N ASN A 219 4.03 -17.62 1.65
CA ASN A 219 4.16 -17.59 0.19
C ASN A 219 3.06 -18.41 -0.51
N ASP A 220 2.87 -18.13 -1.80
CA ASP A 220 1.98 -18.89 -2.69
C ASP A 220 2.75 -19.60 -3.82
N ASP A 221 4.04 -19.86 -3.63
CA ASP A 221 4.94 -20.32 -4.70
C ASP A 221 4.47 -21.63 -5.34
N SER A 222 3.95 -22.58 -4.55
CA SER A 222 3.42 -23.84 -5.09
C SER A 222 2.20 -23.61 -5.96
N PHE A 223 1.28 -22.72 -5.54
CA PHE A 223 0.12 -22.34 -6.34
C PHE A 223 0.54 -21.68 -7.65
N VAL A 224 1.54 -20.78 -7.61
CA VAL A 224 2.08 -20.14 -8.81
C VAL A 224 2.69 -21.18 -9.75
N ARG A 225 3.60 -22.04 -9.25
CA ARG A 225 4.26 -23.09 -10.04
C ARG A 225 3.29 -24.02 -10.74
N GLU A 226 2.21 -24.43 -10.08
CA GLU A 226 1.18 -25.30 -10.65
C GLU A 226 0.39 -24.64 -11.80
N ASN A 227 0.38 -23.31 -11.89
CA ASN A 227 -0.39 -22.55 -12.88
C ASN A 227 0.47 -21.84 -13.94
N LEU A 228 1.80 -21.79 -13.79
CA LEU A 228 2.72 -21.09 -14.70
C LEU A 228 2.48 -21.44 -16.18
N ASP A 229 2.45 -22.73 -16.50
CA ASP A 229 2.27 -23.21 -17.88
C ASP A 229 0.97 -22.70 -18.49
N ARG A 230 -0.08 -22.52 -17.70
CA ARG A 230 -1.36 -21.98 -18.17
C ARG A 230 -1.29 -20.48 -18.41
N TRP A 231 -0.64 -19.73 -17.51
CA TRP A 231 -0.60 -18.26 -17.58
C TRP A 231 0.38 -17.71 -18.61
N LEU A 232 1.47 -18.44 -18.88
CA LEU A 232 2.51 -18.03 -19.82
C LEU A 232 2.35 -18.65 -21.22
N ARG A 233 1.22 -19.29 -21.49
CA ARG A 233 0.82 -19.69 -22.84
C ARG A 233 0.30 -18.45 -23.57
N ASP A 234 0.86 -18.19 -24.75
CA ASP A 234 0.45 -17.13 -25.68
C ASP A 234 -1.03 -17.22 -26.07
#